data_AF-A0A527I4X4-F1
#
_entry.id   AF-A0A527I4X4-F1
#
_cell.length_a   1.000
_cell.length_b   1.000
_cell.length_c   1.000
_cell.angle_alpha   90.00
_cell.angle_beta   90.00
_cell.angle_gamma   90.00
#
_symmetry.space_group_name_H-M   'P 1'
#
loop_
_entity.id
_entity.type
_entity.pdbx_description
1 polymer ?
#
loop_
_entity_poly.entity_id
_entity_poly.type
_entity_poly.pdbx_seq_one_letter_code
_entity_poly.pdbx_strand_id
1 'polypeptide(L)' 'VSNIPNETQTLPSAIYTFTQMPGGDEGALRLTLISIVISMAALVASEVLARRVGRRLDIE' A
#
# COMPACT_ATOMS: atom_id res chain seq x y z
N VAL A 1 14.91 -9.40 -8.89
CA VAL A 1 15.46 -8.24 -8.15
C VAL A 1 15.98 -8.71 -6.81
N SER A 2 17.18 -8.30 -6.42
CA SER A 2 17.71 -8.61 -5.08
C SER A 2 16.92 -7.82 -4.04
N ASN A 3 16.53 -8.46 -2.93
CA ASN A 3 15.90 -7.81 -1.77
C ASN A 3 16.99 -7.32 -0.82
N ILE A 4 17.60 -6.16 -1.12
CA ILE A 4 18.62 -5.55 -0.27
C ILE A 4 17.90 -4.62 0.72
N PRO A 5 18.03 -4.85 2.04
CA PRO A 5 17.41 -3.99 3.04
C PRO A 5 17.81 -2.53 2.83
N ASN A 6 16.82 -1.62 2.87
CA ASN A 6 17.00 -0.18 2.71
C ASN A 6 17.48 0.33 1.33
N GLU A 7 17.65 -0.53 0.32
CA GLU A 7 17.95 -0.10 -1.07
C GLU A 7 16.81 -0.45 -2.02
N THR A 8 16.50 -1.74 -2.13
CA THR A 8 15.54 -2.28 -3.10
C THR A 8 14.42 -3.05 -2.41
N GLN A 9 14.27 -2.85 -1.11
CA GLN A 9 13.26 -3.52 -0.30
C GLN A 9 11.90 -2.89 -0.55
N THR A 10 10.98 -3.72 -1.05
CA THR A 10 9.58 -3.35 -1.24
C THR A 10 8.78 -3.65 0.03
N LEU A 11 7.60 -3.04 0.18
CA LEU A 11 6.71 -3.34 1.32
C LEU A 11 6.39 -4.85 1.44
N PRO A 12 6.04 -5.57 0.35
CA PRO A 12 5.81 -7.02 0.43
C PRO A 12 7.04 -7.79 0.90
N SER A 13 8.23 -7.45 0.38
CA SER A 13 9.45 -8.16 0.75
C SER A 13 9.90 -7.85 2.19
N ALA A 14 9.64 -6.65 2.70
CA ALA A 14 9.83 -6.31 4.11
C ALA A 14 8.92 -7.14 5.04
N ILE A 15 7.62 -7.23 4.71
CA ILE A 15 6.65 -8.04 5.47
C ILE A 15 7.09 -9.50 5.51
N TYR A 16 7.48 -10.06 4.36
CA TYR A 16 7.99 -11.44 4.27
C TYR A 16 9.24 -11.66 5.12
N THR A 17 10.14 -10.67 5.19
CA THR A 17 11.32 -10.74 6.07
C THR A 17 10.92 -10.71 7.54
N PHE A 18 9.98 -9.86 7.96
CA PHE A 18 9.50 -9.83 9.34
C PHE A 18 8.85 -11.15 9.76
N THR A 19 8.07 -11.81 8.89
CA THR A 19 7.47 -13.11 9.20
C THR A 19 8.48 -14.25 9.35
N GLN A 20 9.70 -14.08 8.84
CA GLN A 20 10.78 -15.07 9.00
C GLN A 20 11.66 -14.80 10.23
N MET A 21 11.52 -13.64 10.87
CA MET A 21 12.28 -13.29 12.07
C MET A 21 11.55 -13.82 13.32
N PRO A 22 12.24 -14.50 14.26
CA PRO A 22 11.65 -14.83 15.56
C PRO A 22 11.17 -13.56 16.27
N GLY A 23 9.86 -13.49 16.59
CA GLY A 23 9.24 -12.32 17.22
C GLY A 23 8.93 -11.15 16.27
N GLY A 24 9.01 -11.34 14.95
CA GLY A 24 8.74 -10.30 13.95
C GLY A 24 7.25 -10.06 13.64
N ASP A 25 6.34 -10.78 14.29
CA ASP A 25 4.89 -10.74 14.03
C ASP A 25 4.29 -9.33 14.16
N GLU A 26 4.69 -8.59 15.20
CA GLU A 26 4.20 -7.22 15.41
C GLU A 26 4.63 -6.28 14.27
N GLY A 27 5.88 -6.40 13.81
CA GLY A 27 6.41 -5.63 12.69
C GLY A 27 5.69 -5.95 11.39
N ALA A 28 5.45 -7.24 11.13
CA ALA A 28 4.69 -7.71 9.97
C ALA A 28 3.25 -7.18 9.99
N LEU A 29 2.57 -7.27 11.14
CA LEU A 29 1.19 -6.79 11.31
C LEU A 29 1.09 -5.28 11.07
N ARG A 30 2.00 -4.49 11.66
CA ARG A 30 2.01 -3.03 11.52
C ARG A 30 2.17 -2.60 10.06
N LEU A 31 3.14 -3.16 9.35
CA LEU A 31 3.37 -2.85 7.94
C LEU A 31 2.21 -3.29 7.03
N THR A 32 1.61 -4.44 7.35
CA THR A 32 0.44 -4.94 6.62
C THR A 32 -0.74 -4.00 6.78
N LEU A 33 -1.06 -3.56 8.01
CA LEU A 33 -2.12 -2.60 8.27
C LEU A 33 -1.89 -1.26 7.54
N ILE A 34 -0.67 -0.74 7.56
CA ILE A 34 -0.32 0.49 6.84
C ILE A 34 -0.56 0.31 5.33
N SER A 35 -0.15 -0.82 4.76
CA SER A 35 -0.32 -1.11 3.33
C SER A 35 -1.79 -1.19 2.92
N ILE A 36 -2.64 -1.80 3.77
CA ILE A 36 -4.09 -1.86 3.57
C ILE A 36 -4.69 -0.45 3.58
N VAL A 37 -4.34 0.36 4.59
CA VAL A 37 -4.86 1.74 4.72
C VAL A 37 -4.48 2.57 3.50
N ILE A 38 -3.22 2.50 3.04
CA ILE A 38 -2.76 3.22 1.85
C ILE A 38 -3.53 2.78 0.61
N SER A 39 -3.71 1.47 0.43
CA SER A 39 -4.45 0.91 -0.72
C SER A 39 -5.90 1.36 -0.74
N MET A 40 -6.58 1.28 0.40
CA MET A 40 -7.97 1.72 0.56
C MET A 40 -8.12 3.22 0.30
N ALA A 41 -7.21 4.04 0.85
CA ALA A 41 -7.20 5.48 0.61
C ALA A 41 -6.99 5.83 -0.86
N ALA A 42 -6.08 5.13 -1.54
CA ALA A 42 -5.84 5.31 -2.98
C ALA A 42 -7.08 4.97 -3.82
N LEU A 43 -7.80 3.89 -3.48
CA LEU A 43 -9.04 3.51 -4.16
C LEU A 43 -10.14 4.56 -3.96
N VAL A 44 -10.35 5.01 -2.72
CA VAL A 44 -11.34 6.06 -2.42
C VAL A 44 -10.99 7.36 -3.16
N ALA A 45 -9.72 7.75 -3.15
CA ALA A 45 -9.26 8.93 -3.87
C ALA A 45 -9.48 8.81 -5.39
N SER A 46 -9.18 7.64 -5.97
CA SER A 46 -9.40 7.35 -7.38
C SER A 46 -10.87 7.49 -7.76
N GLU A 47 -11.76 6.92 -6.96
CA GLU A 47 -13.21 7.00 -7.17
C GLU A 47 -13.73 8.45 -7.06
N VAL A 48 -13.27 9.20 -6.06
CA VAL A 48 -13.64 10.61 -5.88
C VAL A 48 -13.19 11.46 -7.08
N LEU A 49 -11.98 11.23 -7.58
CA LEU A 49 -11.46 11.90 -8.77
C LEU A 49 -12.24 11.53 -10.02
N ALA A 50 -12.51 10.23 -10.23
CA ALA A 50 -13.30 9.74 -11.35
C ALA A 50 -14.70 10.38 -11.38
N ARG A 51 -15.39 10.41 -10.23
CA ARG A 51 -16.70 11.10 -10.10
C ARG A 51 -16.62 12.59 -10.37
N ARG A 52 -15.53 13.24 -9.95
CA ARG A 52 -15.33 14.68 -10.17
C ARG A 52 -15.09 15.01 -11.65
N VAL A 53 -14.36 14.15 -12.38
CA VAL A 53 -14.11 14.30 -13.81
C VAL A 53 -15.37 14.01 -14.62
N GLY A 54 -16.10 12.92 -14.32
CA GLY A 54 -17.35 12.58 -15.02
C GLY A 54 -18.37 13.73 -14.99
N ARG A 55 -18.58 14.34 -13.81
CA ARG A 55 -19.47 15.50 -13.66
C ARG A 55 -19.04 16.75 -14.44
N ARG A 56 -17.77 16.87 -14.85
CA ARG A 56 -17.31 17.99 -15.69
C ARG A 56 -17.54 17.74 -17.18
N LEU A 57 -17.62 16.47 -17.60
CA LEU A 57 -17.85 16.08 -18.99
C LEU A 57 -19.33 16.13 -19.35
N ASP A 58 -20.24 15.91 -18.40
CA ASP A 58 -21.71 16.03 -18.60
C ASP A 58 -22.19 17.50 -18.82
N ILE A 59 -21.29 18.48 -18.91
CA ILE A 59 -21.63 19.91 -19.08
C ILE A 59 -21.52 20.36 -20.56
N GLU A 60 -20.98 19.55 -21.47
CA GLU A 60 -21.04 19.77 -22.94
C GLU A 60 -22.15 18.94 -23.59
#